data_AF-A0A9E5WMI2-F1
#
_entry.id   AF-A0A9E5WMI2-F1
#
_cell.length_a   1.000
_cell.length_b   1.000
_cell.length_c   1.000
_cell.angle_alpha   90.00
_cell.angle_beta   90.00
_cell.angle_gamma   90.00
#
_symmetry.space_group_name_H-M   'P 1'
#
loop_
_entity.id
_entity.type
_entity.pdbx_description
1 polymer ?
#
loop_
_entity_poly.entity_id
_entity_poly.type
_entity_poly.pdbx_seq_one_letter_code
_entity_poly.pdbx_strand_id
1 'polypeptide(L)'
;MTRRMPFRAFWVGLPLILSGGTIAGEPLRLPETFPIPMAFRPLESGAPIEKLAPFPIVHAGPIEKIKERWPEKICILHRPYAAIHRNLVDARRRRHVRVWPGHFLYWTGSKVTGDIAADAGVTRIPVEHPERFRTDTPNGLGVPDDVVLYRLDAHGRPDWSHAEYAIVTAVGPTFIEVRRGQYGTRALAFQAGRAAVATHAQYCGDNTGVRSWSLNFSLQCPRSPEGLTAAEWAAKFWAEELLQRHPAADGVEFDVGMWRHTLFHRPVDCNNDLVPDYGYTGGVNSFGLGGQVFVRELRRRLGPNKIIQIDSSGAAGGFRGWKYVNGIEMESFPSGSHFDRFSPAFEHLRHWVEKTETRPKFSYGFTKIATTVYGDKYLPDGSKTDFRFRVGLAAALMVGMPHQYAAAPGASVRTSAGNRSPDATYVRILTNDAPRFGMSGSILCFSFHSWLSRARCWFVSVAIFRSTYC
;
A
#
# COMPACT_ATOMS: atom_id res chain seq x y z
N MET A 1 55.14 -23.10 29.46
CA MET A 1 55.33 -23.23 28.00
C MET A 1 54.03 -23.68 27.37
N THR A 2 53.22 -22.76 26.85
CA THR A 2 51.96 -23.07 26.15
C THR A 2 51.90 -22.21 24.88
N ARG A 3 52.20 -22.83 23.73
CA ARG A 3 52.18 -22.19 22.41
C ARG A 3 50.72 -21.96 21.98
N ARG A 4 50.33 -20.69 21.83
CA ARG A 4 49.11 -20.30 21.11
C ARG A 4 49.37 -20.44 19.61
N MET A 5 48.54 -21.22 18.91
CA MET A 5 48.46 -21.20 17.45
C MET A 5 47.51 -20.09 16.98
N PRO A 6 47.83 -19.34 15.91
CA PRO A 6 46.90 -18.38 15.33
C PRO A 6 45.95 -19.07 14.34
N PHE A 7 44.65 -18.93 14.57
CA PHE A 7 43.61 -19.23 13.59
C PHE A 7 43.68 -18.20 12.45
N ARG A 8 44.06 -18.62 11.24
CA ARG A 8 43.88 -17.84 10.01
C ARG A 8 42.53 -18.19 9.40
N ALA A 9 41.56 -17.27 9.51
CA ALA A 9 40.32 -17.34 8.76
C ALA A 9 40.60 -16.98 7.29
N PHE A 10 40.48 -17.97 6.39
CA PHE A 10 40.46 -17.73 4.95
C PHE A 10 39.08 -17.17 4.57
N TRP A 11 39.01 -15.85 4.35
CA TRP A 11 37.89 -15.24 3.64
C TRP A 11 38.09 -15.48 2.14
N VAL A 12 37.38 -16.46 1.58
CA VAL A 12 37.22 -16.60 0.13
C VAL A 12 36.16 -15.58 -0.29
N GLY A 13 36.59 -14.38 -0.61
CA GLY A 13 35.74 -13.37 -1.25
C GLY A 13 35.43 -13.80 -2.68
N LEU A 14 34.29 -14.46 -2.89
CA LEU A 14 33.72 -14.57 -4.24
C LEU A 14 33.24 -13.16 -4.64
N PRO A 15 33.74 -12.56 -5.73
CA PRO A 15 33.16 -11.35 -6.26
C PRO A 15 31.76 -11.68 -6.78
N LEU A 16 30.74 -11.24 -6.06
CA LEU A 16 29.36 -11.24 -6.54
C LEU A 16 29.28 -10.20 -7.66
N ILE A 17 29.55 -10.62 -8.90
CA ILE A 17 29.32 -9.81 -10.09
C ILE A 17 27.80 -9.68 -10.24
N LEU A 18 27.23 -8.64 -9.63
CA LEU A 18 25.88 -8.17 -9.94
C LEU A 18 25.94 -7.56 -11.35
N SER A 19 25.81 -8.40 -12.37
CA SER A 19 25.57 -7.93 -13.73
C SER A 19 24.24 -7.18 -13.74
N GLY A 20 24.30 -5.86 -13.61
CA GLY A 20 23.19 -4.95 -13.86
C GLY A 20 22.85 -4.98 -15.33
N GLY A 21 22.17 -6.05 -15.77
CA GLY A 21 21.61 -6.12 -17.11
C GLY A 21 20.67 -4.93 -17.29
N THR A 22 21.02 -4.05 -18.21
CA THR A 22 20.11 -3.03 -18.74
C THR A 22 18.91 -3.77 -19.30
N ILE A 23 17.77 -3.66 -18.61
CA ILE A 23 16.54 -4.32 -19.05
C ILE A 23 16.07 -3.60 -20.31
N ALA A 24 16.22 -4.23 -21.47
CA ALA A 24 15.84 -3.67 -22.76
C ALA A 24 14.30 -3.54 -22.85
N GLY A 25 13.83 -2.34 -23.17
CA GLY A 25 12.41 -2.03 -23.39
C GLY A 25 12.15 -0.52 -23.38
N GLU A 26 11.35 -0.01 -24.31
CA GLU A 26 10.90 1.38 -24.26
C GLU A 26 9.85 1.55 -23.15
N PRO A 27 10.06 2.47 -22.19
CA PRO A 27 9.06 2.77 -21.19
C PRO A 27 7.73 3.20 -21.80
N LEU A 28 6.63 2.89 -21.13
CA LEU A 28 5.31 3.43 -21.47
C LEU A 28 5.34 4.96 -21.55
N ARG A 29 4.68 5.53 -22.54
CA ARG A 29 4.55 6.99 -22.70
C ARG A 29 3.24 7.45 -22.11
N LEU A 30 3.29 8.49 -21.28
CA LEU A 30 2.08 9.15 -20.81
C LEU A 30 1.55 10.11 -21.89
N PRO A 31 0.24 10.44 -21.90
CA PRO A 31 -0.29 11.51 -22.73
C PRO A 31 0.44 12.84 -22.47
N GLU A 32 0.64 13.63 -23.53
CA GLU A 32 1.32 14.93 -23.44
C GLU A 32 0.36 16.09 -23.12
N THR A 33 -0.94 15.83 -23.04
CA THR A 33 -1.97 16.82 -22.73
C THR A 33 -2.12 16.99 -21.22
N PHE A 34 -1.93 18.21 -20.72
CA PHE A 34 -2.05 18.52 -19.30
C PHE A 34 -3.29 19.38 -19.01
N PRO A 35 -4.03 19.08 -17.93
CA PRO A 35 -3.84 17.93 -17.02
C PRO A 35 -4.25 16.63 -17.72
N ILE A 36 -3.55 15.52 -17.44
CA ILE A 36 -3.91 14.22 -18.04
C ILE A 36 -5.15 13.70 -17.30
N PRO A 37 -6.32 13.58 -17.96
CA PRO A 37 -7.53 13.14 -17.29
C PRO A 37 -7.44 11.64 -16.95
N MET A 38 -7.83 11.28 -15.73
CA MET A 38 -7.81 9.92 -15.24
C MET A 38 -9.14 9.55 -14.57
N ALA A 39 -9.52 8.28 -14.69
CA ALA A 39 -10.63 7.70 -13.95
C ALA A 39 -10.08 6.76 -12.87
N PHE A 40 -10.57 6.87 -11.63
CA PHE A 40 -10.15 6.06 -10.49
C PHE A 40 -11.33 5.26 -9.92
N ARG A 41 -11.19 3.93 -9.89
CA ARG A 41 -12.25 2.98 -9.48
C ARG A 41 -13.63 3.31 -10.08
N PRO A 42 -13.74 3.75 -11.35
CA PRO A 42 -14.95 4.39 -11.84
C PRO A 42 -16.15 3.45 -11.98
N LEU A 43 -15.94 2.13 -11.86
CA LEU A 43 -16.96 1.10 -12.03
C LEU A 43 -17.34 0.38 -10.74
N GLU A 44 -16.75 0.73 -9.59
CA GLU A 44 -17.23 0.22 -8.28
C GLU A 44 -18.67 0.67 -7.99
N SER A 45 -19.14 1.74 -8.65
CA SER A 45 -20.53 2.20 -8.63
C SER A 45 -21.43 1.53 -9.67
N GLY A 46 -20.94 0.53 -10.42
CA GLY A 46 -21.71 -0.16 -11.47
C GLY A 46 -21.93 0.65 -12.75
N ALA A 47 -21.12 1.69 -12.99
CA ALA A 47 -21.26 2.52 -14.18
C ALA A 47 -20.98 1.73 -15.49
N PRO A 48 -21.56 2.16 -16.62
CA PRO A 48 -21.24 1.60 -17.93
C PRO A 48 -19.81 1.98 -18.34
N ILE A 49 -19.09 1.05 -18.98
CA ILE A 49 -17.69 1.25 -19.38
C ILE A 49 -17.53 2.42 -20.36
N GLU A 50 -18.56 2.73 -21.13
CA GLU A 50 -18.68 3.82 -22.10
C GLU A 50 -18.29 5.18 -21.50
N LYS A 51 -18.59 5.39 -20.23
CA LYS A 51 -18.24 6.62 -19.52
C LYS A 51 -16.72 6.81 -19.36
N LEU A 52 -15.92 5.78 -19.64
CA LEU A 52 -14.46 5.82 -19.55
C LEU A 52 -13.80 6.31 -20.84
N ALA A 53 -14.56 6.50 -21.93
CA ALA A 53 -14.02 6.95 -23.22
C ALA A 53 -13.14 8.21 -23.13
N PRO A 54 -13.49 9.27 -22.36
CA PRO A 54 -12.69 10.49 -22.28
C PRO A 54 -11.38 10.37 -21.49
N PHE A 55 -11.17 9.26 -20.77
CA PHE A 55 -10.07 9.12 -19.83
C PHE A 55 -8.95 8.26 -20.42
N PRO A 56 -7.79 8.81 -20.82
CA PRO A 56 -6.66 8.04 -21.32
C PRO A 56 -6.07 7.08 -20.27
N ILE A 57 -6.28 7.36 -18.98
CA ILE A 57 -5.84 6.51 -17.88
C ILE A 57 -7.05 6.02 -17.09
N VAL A 58 -7.12 4.71 -16.87
CA VAL A 58 -8.10 4.08 -15.99
C VAL A 58 -7.36 3.31 -14.90
N HIS A 59 -7.52 3.77 -13.67
CA HIS A 59 -6.99 3.10 -12.51
C HIS A 59 -8.13 2.33 -11.81
N ALA A 60 -7.93 1.02 -11.67
CA ALA A 60 -8.86 0.04 -11.10
C ALA A 60 -10.16 -0.13 -11.90
N GLY A 61 -10.38 -1.34 -12.42
CA GLY A 61 -11.56 -1.67 -13.20
C GLY A 61 -11.44 -3.05 -13.86
N PRO A 62 -12.41 -3.46 -14.69
CA PRO A 62 -12.34 -4.64 -15.53
C PRO A 62 -11.39 -4.35 -16.70
N ILE A 63 -10.09 -4.35 -16.40
CA ILE A 63 -9.02 -3.95 -17.32
C ILE A 63 -9.14 -4.65 -18.67
N GLU A 64 -9.46 -5.94 -18.67
CA GLU A 64 -9.56 -6.74 -19.88
C GLU A 64 -10.65 -6.19 -20.81
N LYS A 65 -11.83 -5.86 -20.27
CA LYS A 65 -12.94 -5.25 -21.04
C LYS A 65 -12.59 -3.86 -21.54
N ILE A 66 -11.85 -3.08 -20.74
CA ILE A 66 -11.41 -1.74 -21.13
C ILE A 66 -10.40 -1.84 -22.28
N LYS A 67 -9.42 -2.73 -22.18
CA LYS A 67 -8.37 -2.91 -23.19
C LYS A 67 -8.86 -3.60 -24.46
N GLU A 68 -9.91 -4.42 -24.39
CA GLU A 68 -10.60 -4.95 -25.57
C GLU A 68 -11.24 -3.81 -26.40
N ARG A 69 -11.83 -2.82 -25.72
CA ARG A 69 -12.51 -1.69 -26.38
C ARG A 69 -11.57 -0.54 -26.74
N TRP A 70 -10.60 -0.25 -25.89
CA TRP A 70 -9.65 0.86 -25.99
C TRP A 70 -8.23 0.38 -25.65
N PRO A 71 -7.57 -0.33 -26.59
CA PRO A 71 -6.23 -0.89 -26.37
C PRO A 71 -5.18 0.15 -25.97
N GLU A 72 -5.38 1.41 -26.40
CA GLU A 72 -4.48 2.53 -26.17
C GLU A 72 -4.53 3.10 -24.75
N LYS A 73 -5.59 2.82 -23.96
CA LYS A 73 -5.71 3.34 -22.60
C LYS A 73 -4.69 2.70 -21.67
N ILE A 74 -4.12 3.51 -20.78
CA ILE A 74 -3.25 3.03 -19.70
C ILE A 74 -4.14 2.51 -18.58
N CYS A 75 -4.05 1.21 -18.29
CA CYS A 75 -4.85 0.54 -17.28
C CYS A 75 -3.99 0.06 -16.10
N ILE A 76 -4.28 0.57 -14.91
CA ILE A 76 -3.53 0.26 -13.68
C ILE A 76 -4.38 -0.64 -12.77
N LEU A 77 -3.81 -1.77 -12.35
CA LEU A 77 -4.41 -2.62 -11.32
C LEU A 77 -4.24 -1.98 -9.95
N HIS A 78 -5.15 -2.31 -9.04
CA HIS A 78 -5.06 -1.89 -7.66
C HIS A 78 -4.99 -3.13 -6.75
N ARG A 79 -3.94 -3.22 -5.93
CA ARG A 79 -3.65 -4.38 -5.06
C ARG A 79 -3.24 -3.92 -3.66
N PRO A 80 -3.40 -4.74 -2.62
CA PRO A 80 -2.95 -4.35 -1.28
C PRO A 80 -1.41 -4.44 -1.18
N TYR A 81 -0.77 -3.44 -0.56
CA TYR A 81 0.65 -3.50 -0.22
C TYR A 81 0.88 -4.45 0.95
N ALA A 82 1.90 -5.31 0.83
CA ALA A 82 2.32 -6.20 1.91
C ALA A 82 1.17 -6.96 2.60
N ALA A 83 0.16 -7.38 1.84
CA ALA A 83 -0.94 -8.17 2.38
C ALA A 83 -1.52 -9.14 1.36
N ILE A 84 -2.14 -10.20 1.87
CA ILE A 84 -2.90 -11.14 1.07
C ILE A 84 -4.26 -11.36 1.69
N HIS A 85 -5.27 -11.39 0.84
CA HIS A 85 -6.64 -11.62 1.27
C HIS A 85 -6.78 -13.02 1.87
N ARG A 86 -7.33 -13.13 3.09
CA ARG A 86 -7.41 -14.40 3.85
C ARG A 86 -8.05 -15.53 3.06
N ASN A 87 -9.10 -15.25 2.29
CA ASN A 87 -9.78 -16.27 1.49
C ASN A 87 -8.90 -16.85 0.36
N LEU A 88 -7.83 -16.16 -0.05
CA LEU A 88 -6.87 -16.74 -1.00
C LEU A 88 -5.97 -17.76 -0.30
N VAL A 89 -5.77 -17.68 1.00
CA VAL A 89 -4.91 -18.63 1.74
C VAL A 89 -5.68 -19.89 2.15
N ASP A 90 -7.01 -19.87 2.10
CA ASP A 90 -7.82 -21.05 2.41
C ASP A 90 -7.75 -22.09 1.28
N ALA A 91 -7.10 -23.22 1.54
CA ALA A 91 -6.91 -24.30 0.55
C ALA A 91 -8.23 -24.91 0.02
N ARG A 92 -9.35 -24.66 0.71
CA ARG A 92 -10.69 -25.09 0.25
C ARG A 92 -11.23 -24.22 -0.89
N ARG A 93 -10.56 -23.11 -1.23
CA ARG A 93 -11.00 -22.16 -2.25
C ARG A 93 -10.31 -22.44 -3.59
N ARG A 94 -11.05 -22.21 -4.68
CA ARG A 94 -10.56 -22.42 -6.06
C ARG A 94 -9.33 -21.59 -6.43
N ARG A 95 -9.16 -20.42 -5.81
CA ARG A 95 -8.03 -19.51 -6.04
C ARG A 95 -7.02 -19.54 -4.89
N HIS A 96 -6.78 -20.73 -4.34
CA HIS A 96 -5.83 -20.89 -3.26
C HIS A 96 -4.42 -20.45 -3.68
N VAL A 97 -3.79 -19.65 -2.82
CA VAL A 97 -2.42 -19.17 -2.90
C VAL A 97 -1.69 -19.71 -1.68
N ARG A 98 -0.65 -20.49 -1.92
CA ARG A 98 0.17 -21.03 -0.86
C ARG A 98 1.16 -19.96 -0.40
N VAL A 99 0.98 -19.48 0.82
CA VAL A 99 1.93 -18.61 1.51
C VAL A 99 2.58 -19.43 2.61
N TRP A 100 3.91 -19.39 2.70
CA TRP A 100 4.61 -20.11 3.76
C TRP A 100 4.37 -19.42 5.12
N PRO A 101 4.09 -20.14 6.21
CA PRO A 101 3.68 -19.52 7.48
C PRO A 101 4.62 -18.41 7.98
N GLY A 102 5.94 -18.62 7.89
CA GLY A 102 6.93 -17.62 8.31
C GLY A 102 6.98 -16.35 7.46
N HIS A 103 6.23 -16.27 6.35
CA HIS A 103 6.11 -15.04 5.54
C HIS A 103 5.00 -14.11 6.01
N PHE A 104 4.11 -14.56 6.89
CA PHE A 104 3.13 -13.67 7.49
C PHE A 104 3.76 -12.84 8.59
N LEU A 105 3.21 -11.65 8.79
CA LEU A 105 3.52 -10.83 9.93
C LEU A 105 2.57 -11.16 11.08
N TYR A 106 3.14 -11.23 12.28
CA TYR A 106 2.42 -11.60 13.48
C TYR A 106 2.50 -10.50 14.53
N TRP A 107 1.46 -10.46 15.35
CA TRP A 107 1.55 -9.85 16.66
C TRP A 107 2.42 -10.70 17.57
N THR A 108 3.03 -10.07 18.58
CA THR A 108 3.81 -10.80 19.56
C THR A 108 2.98 -11.93 20.18
N GLY A 109 3.44 -13.17 19.99
CA GLY A 109 2.72 -14.37 20.38
C GLY A 109 2.84 -14.70 21.86
N SER A 110 2.52 -15.94 22.23
CA SER A 110 2.72 -16.47 23.59
C SER A 110 3.19 -17.91 23.52
N LYS A 111 4.05 -18.32 24.46
CA LYS A 111 4.41 -19.73 24.58
C LYS A 111 3.23 -20.55 25.09
N VAL A 112 3.14 -21.76 24.58
CA VAL A 112 2.21 -22.78 25.05
C VAL A 112 2.76 -23.43 26.31
N THR A 113 1.98 -23.47 27.38
CA THR A 113 2.41 -23.95 28.71
C THR A 113 1.94 -25.36 29.05
N GLY A 114 1.11 -25.98 28.21
CA GLY A 114 0.64 -27.36 28.37
C GLY A 114 0.65 -28.13 27.06
N ASP A 115 0.74 -29.46 27.13
CA ASP A 115 0.69 -30.31 25.94
C ASP A 115 -0.65 -30.17 25.23
N ILE A 116 -0.60 -30.18 23.89
CA ILE A 116 -1.77 -30.11 23.02
C ILE A 116 -1.79 -31.39 22.18
N ALA A 117 -2.85 -32.19 22.31
CA ALA A 117 -3.07 -33.36 21.45
C ALA A 117 -3.37 -32.95 20.00
N ALA A 118 -3.31 -33.88 19.05
CA ALA A 118 -3.63 -33.62 17.64
C ALA A 118 -5.15 -33.63 17.33
N ASP A 119 -5.97 -33.26 18.31
CA ASP A 119 -7.43 -33.35 18.20
C ASP A 119 -8.00 -32.17 17.40
N ALA A 120 -8.94 -32.49 16.52
CA ALA A 120 -9.71 -31.50 15.78
C ALA A 120 -10.83 -30.90 16.65
N GLY A 121 -11.32 -29.73 16.26
CA GLY A 121 -12.43 -29.05 16.93
C GLY A 121 -11.98 -27.86 17.77
N VAL A 122 -12.73 -27.57 18.83
CA VAL A 122 -12.42 -26.51 19.80
C VAL A 122 -11.55 -27.10 20.90
N THR A 123 -10.37 -26.52 21.11
CA THR A 123 -9.40 -26.99 22.10
C THR A 123 -8.97 -25.84 22.98
N ARG A 124 -8.86 -26.10 24.28
CA ARG A 124 -8.27 -25.19 25.26
C ARG A 124 -6.76 -25.32 25.23
N ILE A 125 -6.07 -24.20 24.99
CA ILE A 125 -4.62 -24.11 24.91
C ILE A 125 -4.11 -23.25 26.06
N PRO A 126 -3.39 -23.83 27.03
CA PRO A 126 -2.69 -23.08 28.06
C PRO A 126 -1.59 -22.22 27.44
N VAL A 127 -1.58 -20.92 27.77
CA VAL A 127 -0.60 -19.95 27.25
C VAL A 127 -0.08 -19.05 28.37
N GLU A 128 1.14 -18.53 28.23
CA GLU A 128 1.73 -17.61 29.22
C GLU A 128 1.00 -16.24 29.27
N HIS A 129 0.50 -15.78 28.12
CA HIS A 129 -0.01 -14.42 27.92
C HIS A 129 -1.35 -14.42 27.15
N PRO A 130 -2.46 -14.87 27.76
CA PRO A 130 -3.75 -14.93 27.10
C PRO A 130 -4.32 -13.55 26.73
N GLU A 131 -3.94 -12.49 27.44
CA GLU A 131 -4.33 -11.10 27.17
C GLU A 131 -3.87 -10.59 25.79
N ARG A 132 -2.94 -11.30 25.15
CA ARG A 132 -2.48 -11.01 23.79
C ARG A 132 -3.51 -11.42 22.74
N PHE A 133 -4.54 -12.20 23.05
CA PHE A 133 -5.52 -12.72 22.07
C PHE A 133 -6.90 -12.12 22.28
N ARG A 134 -7.73 -12.11 21.22
CA ARG A 134 -9.09 -11.54 21.29
C ARG A 134 -10.12 -12.37 20.54
N THR A 135 -11.34 -12.38 21.05
CA THR A 135 -12.54 -12.89 20.35
C THR A 135 -13.23 -11.82 19.53
N ASP A 136 -12.81 -10.55 19.68
CA ASP A 136 -13.31 -9.39 18.96
C ASP A 136 -12.16 -8.49 18.48
N THR A 137 -12.16 -8.16 17.20
CA THR A 137 -11.23 -7.15 16.68
C THR A 137 -11.70 -5.74 17.06
N PRO A 138 -10.79 -4.85 17.48
CA PRO A 138 -11.13 -3.50 17.95
C PRO A 138 -11.69 -2.57 16.87
N ASN A 139 -11.74 -2.98 15.60
CA ASN A 139 -12.35 -2.21 14.52
C ASN A 139 -13.89 -2.30 14.52
N GLY A 140 -14.51 -2.81 15.59
CA GLY A 140 -15.98 -2.89 15.73
C GLY A 140 -16.66 -3.96 14.87
N LEU A 141 -15.90 -4.78 14.13
CA LEU A 141 -16.44 -5.83 13.27
C LEU A 141 -16.78 -7.12 14.02
N GLY A 142 -16.42 -7.24 15.31
CA GLY A 142 -16.80 -8.38 16.15
C GLY A 142 -16.26 -9.74 15.70
N VAL A 143 -15.15 -9.76 14.94
CA VAL A 143 -14.58 -11.01 14.41
C VAL A 143 -13.41 -11.46 15.31
N PRO A 144 -13.30 -12.76 15.65
CA PRO A 144 -12.21 -13.29 16.48
C PRO A 144 -10.86 -13.28 15.80
N ASP A 145 -9.77 -13.35 16.57
CA ASP A 145 -8.41 -13.47 16.04
C ASP A 145 -8.20 -14.75 15.21
N ASP A 146 -7.52 -14.60 14.07
CA ASP A 146 -6.93 -15.72 13.33
C ASP A 146 -5.50 -15.91 13.85
N VAL A 147 -5.14 -17.12 14.29
CA VAL A 147 -3.84 -17.43 14.91
C VAL A 147 -3.10 -18.54 14.16
N VAL A 148 -1.78 -18.54 14.30
CA VAL A 148 -0.91 -19.67 13.95
C VAL A 148 -0.39 -20.31 15.23
N LEU A 149 -0.36 -21.63 15.27
CA LEU A 149 0.40 -22.40 16.26
C LEU A 149 1.60 -23.01 15.55
N TYR A 150 2.77 -22.94 16.17
CA TYR A 150 4.00 -23.50 15.59
C TYR A 150 4.93 -24.06 16.65
N ARG A 151 5.75 -25.03 16.25
CA ARG A 151 6.79 -25.61 17.10
C ARG A 151 7.96 -24.64 17.26
N LEU A 152 8.62 -24.70 18.40
CA LEU A 152 9.90 -24.04 18.65
C LEU A 152 11.04 -25.07 18.58
N ASP A 153 12.15 -24.70 17.93
CA ASP A 153 13.36 -25.51 17.87
C ASP A 153 14.11 -25.51 19.22
N ALA A 154 15.25 -26.20 19.28
CA ALA A 154 16.07 -26.27 20.48
C ALA A 154 16.61 -24.89 20.95
N HIS A 155 16.65 -23.91 20.06
CA HIS A 155 17.09 -22.54 20.32
C HIS A 155 15.91 -21.58 20.57
N GLY A 156 14.68 -22.09 20.63
CA GLY A 156 13.48 -21.28 20.82
C GLY A 156 13.03 -20.53 19.57
N ARG A 157 13.53 -20.87 18.38
CA ARG A 157 13.12 -20.25 17.11
C ARG A 157 11.95 -21.00 16.49
N PRO A 158 11.08 -20.34 15.71
CA PRO A 158 9.99 -21.01 15.03
C PRO A 158 10.45 -22.08 14.05
N ASP A 159 9.84 -23.25 14.13
CA ASP A 159 9.88 -24.30 13.13
C ASP A 159 8.57 -24.30 12.33
N TRP A 160 8.58 -23.53 11.24
CA TRP A 160 7.44 -23.36 10.35
C TRP A 160 7.09 -24.61 9.53
N SER A 161 7.90 -25.67 9.56
CA SER A 161 7.52 -26.96 8.97
C SER A 161 6.45 -27.68 9.79
N HIS A 162 6.29 -27.29 11.06
CA HIS A 162 5.30 -27.84 11.99
C HIS A 162 4.41 -26.70 12.52
N ALA A 163 3.53 -26.21 11.65
CA ALA A 163 2.60 -25.12 11.95
C ALA A 163 1.18 -25.44 11.49
N GLU A 164 0.20 -24.90 12.21
CA GLU A 164 -1.23 -24.94 11.86
C GLU A 164 -1.89 -23.59 12.09
N TYR A 165 -3.02 -23.35 11.42
CA TYR A 165 -3.84 -22.19 11.69
C TYR A 165 -5.08 -22.56 12.51
N ALA A 166 -5.52 -21.62 13.34
CA ALA A 166 -6.70 -21.74 14.16
C ALA A 166 -7.43 -20.38 14.28
N ILE A 167 -8.64 -20.40 14.83
CA ILE A 167 -9.43 -19.19 15.12
C ILE A 167 -9.73 -19.19 16.61
N VAL A 168 -9.48 -18.08 17.30
CA VAL A 168 -9.79 -17.92 18.73
C VAL A 168 -11.30 -17.92 18.94
N THR A 169 -11.80 -18.70 19.89
CA THR A 169 -13.23 -18.77 20.22
C THR A 169 -13.53 -18.29 21.63
N ALA A 170 -12.57 -18.35 22.55
CA ALA A 170 -12.65 -17.78 23.88
C ALA A 170 -11.26 -17.41 24.41
N VAL A 171 -11.20 -16.48 25.35
CA VAL A 171 -9.98 -16.10 26.08
C VAL A 171 -10.28 -16.20 27.58
N GLY A 172 -9.50 -16.99 28.29
CA GLY A 172 -9.56 -17.12 29.74
C GLY A 172 -8.33 -16.54 30.43
N PRO A 173 -8.20 -16.66 31.75
CA PRO A 173 -7.12 -16.03 32.52
C PRO A 173 -5.74 -16.65 32.28
N THR A 174 -5.67 -17.90 31.82
CA THR A 174 -4.41 -18.65 31.59
C THR A 174 -4.43 -19.47 30.30
N PHE A 175 -5.44 -19.26 29.46
CA PHE A 175 -5.66 -20.07 28.26
C PHE A 175 -6.41 -19.28 27.20
N ILE A 176 -6.36 -19.82 25.98
CA ILE A 176 -7.28 -19.48 24.90
C ILE A 176 -8.00 -20.75 24.45
N GLU A 177 -9.24 -20.62 24.00
CA GLU A 177 -9.88 -21.67 23.21
C GLU A 177 -9.76 -21.33 21.74
N VAL A 178 -9.43 -22.32 20.93
CA VAL A 178 -9.30 -22.14 19.49
C VAL A 178 -10.02 -23.25 18.75
N ARG A 179 -10.63 -22.90 17.62
CA ARG A 179 -11.06 -23.86 16.60
C ARG A 179 -9.89 -24.16 15.68
N ARG A 180 -9.39 -25.39 15.72
CA ARG A 180 -8.12 -25.83 15.09
C ARG A 180 -8.26 -26.26 13.63
N GLY A 181 -7.13 -26.43 12.94
CA GLY A 181 -7.10 -26.96 11.56
C GLY A 181 -7.82 -26.07 10.54
N GLN A 182 -7.63 -24.75 10.65
CA GLN A 182 -8.30 -23.77 9.79
C GLN A 182 -7.51 -23.51 8.51
N TYR A 183 -8.18 -22.93 7.50
CA TYR A 183 -7.58 -22.50 6.23
C TYR A 183 -6.84 -23.61 5.46
N GLY A 184 -7.25 -24.87 5.64
CA GLY A 184 -6.66 -26.01 4.95
C GLY A 184 -5.50 -26.67 5.69
N THR A 185 -5.19 -26.25 6.93
CA THR A 185 -4.29 -27.01 7.80
C THR A 185 -5.05 -28.10 8.56
N ARG A 186 -4.32 -28.99 9.23
CA ARG A 186 -4.87 -30.01 10.14
C ARG A 186 -4.43 -29.72 11.57
N ALA A 187 -5.15 -30.27 12.54
CA ALA A 187 -4.72 -30.25 13.94
C ALA A 187 -3.41 -31.06 14.11
N LEU A 188 -2.44 -30.52 14.84
CA LEU A 188 -1.13 -31.11 15.12
C LEU A 188 -0.92 -31.27 16.63
N ALA A 189 -0.06 -32.20 17.05
CA ALA A 189 0.35 -32.23 18.46
C ALA A 189 1.44 -31.17 18.73
N PHE A 190 1.42 -30.58 19.91
CA PHE A 190 2.43 -29.65 20.41
C PHE A 190 2.80 -29.98 21.86
N GLN A 191 4.06 -29.80 22.21
CA GLN A 191 4.57 -30.04 23.56
C GLN A 191 4.67 -28.72 24.34
N ALA A 192 4.38 -28.78 25.63
CA ALA A 192 4.52 -27.68 26.58
C ALA A 192 5.94 -27.08 26.52
N GLY A 193 6.04 -25.76 26.47
CA GLY A 193 7.31 -25.03 26.39
C GLY A 193 8.07 -25.19 25.07
N ARG A 194 7.56 -25.98 24.11
CA ARG A 194 8.16 -26.23 22.79
C ARG A 194 7.26 -25.77 21.64
N ALA A 195 6.27 -24.95 21.94
CA ALA A 195 5.38 -24.37 20.94
C ALA A 195 4.98 -22.95 21.35
N ALA A 196 4.55 -22.18 20.37
CA ALA A 196 3.98 -20.87 20.55
C ALA A 196 2.74 -20.69 19.69
N VAL A 197 1.92 -19.72 20.08
CA VAL A 197 0.76 -19.27 19.32
C VAL A 197 0.85 -17.77 19.11
N ALA A 198 0.61 -17.31 17.88
CA ALA A 198 0.68 -15.90 17.51
C ALA A 198 -0.50 -15.50 16.63
N THR A 199 -1.04 -14.31 16.82
CA THR A 199 -2.14 -13.79 16.00
C THR A 199 -1.57 -13.14 14.74
N HIS A 200 -2.23 -13.36 13.59
CA HIS A 200 -1.92 -12.65 12.35
C HIS A 200 -2.08 -11.13 12.49
N ALA A 201 -1.09 -10.37 12.04
CA ALA A 201 -1.24 -8.93 11.84
C ALA A 201 -2.19 -8.67 10.67
N GLN A 202 -3.22 -7.86 10.88
CA GLN A 202 -4.30 -7.66 9.89
C GLN A 202 -4.15 -6.31 9.19
N TYR A 203 -3.95 -6.31 7.88
CA TYR A 203 -3.65 -5.10 7.12
C TYR A 203 -4.85 -4.14 7.01
N CYS A 204 -6.01 -4.68 6.62
CA CYS A 204 -7.27 -3.96 6.63
C CYS A 204 -8.42 -4.97 6.77
N GLY A 205 -9.45 -4.58 7.54
CA GLY A 205 -10.76 -5.20 7.45
C GLY A 205 -11.58 -4.32 6.53
N ASP A 206 -12.09 -4.87 5.43
CA ASP A 206 -13.14 -4.16 4.73
C ASP A 206 -14.42 -4.16 5.59
N ASN A 207 -15.35 -3.25 5.30
CA ASN A 207 -16.67 -3.21 5.96
C ASN A 207 -17.51 -4.49 5.69
N THR A 208 -16.99 -5.45 4.93
CA THR A 208 -17.61 -6.75 4.64
C THR A 208 -17.10 -7.86 5.55
N GLY A 209 -16.21 -7.54 6.50
CA GLY A 209 -15.64 -8.49 7.47
C GLY A 209 -14.54 -9.37 6.89
N VAL A 210 -14.09 -9.09 5.67
CA VAL A 210 -13.05 -9.88 5.02
C VAL A 210 -11.69 -9.27 5.30
N ARG A 211 -10.79 -10.11 5.81
CA ARG A 211 -9.48 -9.71 6.32
C ARG A 211 -8.41 -9.99 5.29
N SER A 212 -7.49 -9.05 5.17
CA SER A 212 -6.17 -9.33 4.60
C SER A 212 -5.16 -9.57 5.71
N TRP A 213 -4.40 -10.65 5.60
CA TRP A 213 -3.26 -10.91 6.47
C TRP A 213 -2.03 -10.20 5.93
N SER A 214 -1.31 -9.52 6.81
CA SER A 214 -0.11 -8.77 6.45
C SER A 214 1.04 -9.74 6.20
N LEU A 215 1.85 -9.42 5.21
CA LEU A 215 3.11 -10.10 4.90
C LEU A 215 4.25 -9.41 5.65
N ASN A 216 5.19 -10.20 6.12
CA ASN A 216 6.33 -9.73 6.87
C ASN A 216 7.43 -9.23 5.93
N PHE A 217 7.37 -7.97 5.52
CA PHE A 217 8.40 -7.42 4.65
C PHE A 217 9.72 -7.15 5.38
N SER A 218 9.81 -7.26 6.71
CA SER A 218 11.06 -7.06 7.46
C SER A 218 12.24 -7.82 6.84
N LEU A 219 13.42 -7.19 6.83
CA LEU A 219 14.68 -7.88 6.49
C LEU A 219 14.99 -9.06 7.43
N GLN A 220 14.35 -9.12 8.59
CA GLN A 220 14.43 -10.25 9.52
C GLN A 220 13.35 -11.32 9.27
N CYS A 221 12.52 -11.15 8.23
CA CYS A 221 11.57 -12.18 7.83
C CYS A 221 12.31 -13.51 7.60
N PRO A 222 11.85 -14.60 8.20
CA PRO A 222 12.39 -15.93 7.92
C PRO A 222 12.35 -16.23 6.43
N ARG A 223 13.37 -16.94 5.93
CA ARG A 223 13.40 -17.44 4.56
C ARG A 223 12.63 -18.74 4.46
N SER A 224 11.80 -18.87 3.43
CA SER A 224 11.09 -20.11 3.13
C SER A 224 12.06 -21.21 2.66
N PRO A 225 11.61 -22.48 2.52
CA PRO A 225 12.43 -23.54 1.93
C PRO A 225 12.94 -23.24 0.51
N GLU A 226 12.30 -22.32 -0.22
CA GLU A 226 12.76 -21.82 -1.53
C GLU A 226 13.87 -20.76 -1.42
N GLY A 227 14.28 -20.40 -0.19
CA GLY A 227 15.29 -19.38 0.07
C GLY A 227 14.78 -17.93 -0.03
N LEU A 228 13.46 -17.73 -0.18
CA LEU A 228 12.86 -16.40 -0.36
C LEU A 228 12.36 -15.82 0.97
N THR A 229 12.55 -14.51 1.15
CA THR A 229 11.81 -13.70 2.14
C THR A 229 10.37 -13.44 1.66
N ALA A 230 9.49 -12.94 2.54
CA ALA A 230 8.12 -12.61 2.14
C ALA A 230 8.06 -11.51 1.07
N ALA A 231 8.96 -10.52 1.14
CA ALA A 231 9.07 -9.46 0.13
C ALA A 231 9.43 -10.02 -1.25
N GLU A 232 10.40 -10.93 -1.32
CA GLU A 232 10.82 -11.57 -2.57
C GLU A 232 9.73 -12.50 -3.13
N TRP A 233 9.07 -13.26 -2.25
CA TRP A 233 7.94 -14.10 -2.60
C TRP A 233 6.75 -13.27 -3.12
N ALA A 234 6.39 -12.19 -2.44
CA ALA A 234 5.31 -11.31 -2.86
C ALA A 234 5.60 -10.66 -4.22
N ALA A 235 6.85 -10.25 -4.46
CA ALA A 235 7.28 -9.72 -5.75
C ALA A 235 7.14 -10.76 -6.87
N LYS A 236 7.49 -12.03 -6.59
CA LYS A 236 7.26 -13.14 -7.52
C LYS A 236 5.78 -13.34 -7.81
N PHE A 237 4.97 -13.47 -6.75
CA PHE A 237 3.53 -13.70 -6.85
C PHE A 237 2.83 -12.60 -7.66
N TRP A 238 3.05 -11.32 -7.32
CA TRP A 238 2.40 -10.22 -8.04
C TRP A 238 2.91 -10.05 -9.46
N ALA A 239 4.19 -10.35 -9.74
CA ALA A 239 4.68 -10.37 -11.12
C ALA A 239 3.97 -11.44 -11.96
N GLU A 240 3.77 -12.64 -11.41
CA GLU A 240 3.02 -13.72 -12.06
C GLU A 240 1.55 -13.33 -12.28
N GLU A 241 0.89 -12.73 -11.28
CA GLU A 241 -0.48 -12.22 -11.43
C GLU A 241 -0.59 -11.21 -12.57
N LEU A 242 0.33 -10.24 -12.65
CA LEU A 242 0.33 -9.21 -13.68
C LEU A 242 0.63 -9.77 -15.07
N LEU A 243 1.68 -10.59 -15.19
CA LEU A 243 2.14 -11.05 -16.49
C LEU A 243 1.26 -12.17 -17.08
N GLN A 244 0.68 -13.03 -16.23
CA GLN A 244 -0.05 -14.21 -16.70
C GLN A 244 -1.57 -14.03 -16.60
N ARG A 245 -2.07 -13.44 -15.52
CA ARG A 245 -3.53 -13.33 -15.30
C ARG A 245 -4.12 -12.01 -15.78
N HIS A 246 -3.31 -10.95 -15.77
CA HIS A 246 -3.73 -9.62 -16.20
C HIS A 246 -2.77 -9.03 -17.25
N PRO A 247 -2.43 -9.76 -18.33
CA PRO A 247 -1.40 -9.33 -19.28
C PRO A 247 -1.70 -7.98 -19.93
N ALA A 248 -2.99 -7.63 -20.05
CA ALA A 248 -3.48 -6.37 -20.59
C ALA A 248 -3.27 -5.16 -19.64
N ALA A 249 -2.99 -5.38 -18.36
CA ALA A 249 -2.71 -4.29 -17.43
C ALA A 249 -1.35 -3.64 -17.74
N ASP A 250 -1.32 -2.31 -17.80
CA ASP A 250 -0.11 -1.54 -18.05
C ASP A 250 0.69 -1.30 -16.76
N GLY A 251 0.11 -1.60 -15.60
CA GLY A 251 0.79 -1.53 -14.33
C GLY A 251 -0.05 -1.95 -13.13
N VAL A 252 0.51 -1.70 -11.95
CA VAL A 252 -0.13 -1.94 -10.66
C VAL A 252 0.23 -0.83 -9.69
N GLU A 253 -0.75 -0.42 -8.92
CA GLU A 253 -0.60 0.31 -7.68
C GLU A 253 -0.80 -0.63 -6.50
N PHE A 254 0.07 -0.50 -5.50
CA PHE A 254 -0.13 -1.10 -4.19
C PHE A 254 -0.66 -0.07 -3.19
N ASP A 255 -1.92 -0.25 -2.80
CA ASP A 255 -2.65 0.52 -1.79
C ASP A 255 -1.93 0.53 -0.44
N VAL A 256 -2.22 1.50 0.44
CA VAL A 256 -1.67 1.67 1.80
C VAL A 256 -0.19 1.34 1.92
N GLY A 257 0.62 1.92 1.02
CA GLY A 257 2.06 1.78 1.06
C GLY A 257 2.67 2.40 2.31
N MET A 258 3.29 1.57 3.14
CA MET A 258 3.83 1.99 4.44
C MET A 258 5.35 1.83 4.49
N TRP A 259 6.01 2.85 5.03
CA TRP A 259 7.42 2.74 5.46
C TRP A 259 7.56 2.04 6.80
N ARG A 260 6.60 2.23 7.70
CA ARG A 260 6.65 1.67 9.06
C ARG A 260 5.34 0.99 9.38
N HIS A 261 5.42 -0.17 10.03
CA HIS A 261 4.25 -0.96 10.40
C HIS A 261 3.73 -0.53 11.80
N THR A 262 3.48 0.78 11.98
CA THR A 262 3.11 1.37 13.29
C THR A 262 1.62 1.69 13.42
N LEU A 263 0.77 1.34 12.44
CA LEU A 263 -0.68 1.62 12.47
C LEU A 263 -1.47 0.67 13.40
N PHE A 264 -0.77 0.09 14.35
CA PHE A 264 -1.11 -1.20 14.89
C PHE A 264 -1.14 -1.10 16.40
N HIS A 265 -2.34 -1.33 16.94
CA HIS A 265 -2.67 -1.18 18.36
C HIS A 265 -2.11 -2.33 19.24
N ARG A 266 -1.35 -3.26 18.65
CA ARG A 266 -0.74 -4.40 19.33
C ARG A 266 0.77 -4.42 19.05
N PRO A 267 1.57 -5.01 19.94
CA PRO A 267 3.00 -5.18 19.69
C PRO A 267 3.24 -6.13 18.51
N VAL A 268 4.05 -5.70 17.54
CA VAL A 268 4.43 -6.48 16.34
C VAL A 268 5.76 -7.19 16.59
N ASP A 269 5.86 -8.43 16.13
CA ASP A 269 7.05 -9.26 16.21
C ASP A 269 7.42 -9.73 14.80
N CYS A 270 8.43 -9.10 14.18
CA CYS A 270 8.82 -9.41 12.80
C CYS A 270 9.85 -10.54 12.71
N ASN A 271 10.68 -10.76 13.73
CA ASN A 271 11.66 -11.86 13.72
C ASN A 271 11.10 -13.16 14.35
N ASN A 272 9.91 -13.10 14.94
CA ASN A 272 9.18 -14.19 15.58
C ASN A 272 9.91 -14.80 16.78
N ASP A 273 10.54 -13.96 17.60
CA ASP A 273 11.23 -14.36 18.84
C ASP A 273 10.37 -14.18 20.10
N LEU A 274 9.09 -13.81 19.93
CA LEU A 274 8.12 -13.50 20.98
C LEU A 274 8.40 -12.21 21.76
N VAL A 275 9.29 -11.37 21.24
CA VAL A 275 9.60 -10.02 21.75
C VAL A 275 9.18 -9.00 20.69
N PRO A 276 8.47 -7.92 21.07
CA PRO A 276 8.06 -6.93 20.09
C PRO A 276 9.25 -6.12 19.55
N ASP A 277 9.33 -6.01 18.22
CA ASP A 277 10.35 -5.25 17.51
C ASP A 277 9.77 -4.08 16.69
N TYR A 278 8.45 -4.06 16.45
CA TYR A 278 7.74 -3.04 15.66
C TYR A 278 8.30 -2.81 14.25
N GLY A 279 9.01 -3.80 13.69
CA GLY A 279 9.71 -3.68 12.40
C GLY A 279 11.06 -2.97 12.47
N TYR A 280 11.59 -2.74 13.67
CA TYR A 280 12.90 -2.14 13.91
C TYR A 280 13.88 -3.16 14.52
N THR A 281 15.06 -3.29 13.93
CA THR A 281 16.13 -4.15 14.46
C THR A 281 17.40 -3.33 14.57
N GLY A 282 17.97 -3.24 15.77
CA GLY A 282 19.14 -2.40 16.02
C GLY A 282 18.92 -0.91 15.68
N GLY A 283 17.69 -0.41 15.88
CA GLY A 283 17.31 0.97 15.52
C GLY A 283 17.06 1.21 14.02
N VAL A 284 17.25 0.20 13.17
CA VAL A 284 17.02 0.30 11.72
C VAL A 284 15.60 -0.16 11.40
N ASN A 285 14.87 0.63 10.60
CA ASN A 285 13.54 0.24 10.09
C ASN A 285 13.67 -0.87 9.04
N SER A 286 13.70 -2.11 9.53
CA SER A 286 13.84 -3.33 8.75
C SER A 286 12.62 -3.56 7.85
N PHE A 287 11.40 -3.24 8.31
CA PHE A 287 10.18 -3.38 7.51
C PHE A 287 10.18 -2.46 6.27
N GLY A 288 10.52 -1.17 6.46
CA GLY A 288 10.58 -0.21 5.36
C GLY A 288 11.63 -0.56 4.30
N LEU A 289 12.82 -0.99 4.74
CA LEU A 289 13.86 -1.50 3.83
C LEU A 289 13.43 -2.78 3.11
N GLY A 290 12.65 -3.62 3.78
CA GLY A 290 11.91 -4.72 3.18
C GLY A 290 11.04 -4.34 1.99
N GLY A 291 10.31 -3.23 2.12
CA GLY A 291 9.55 -2.63 1.02
C GLY A 291 10.41 -2.30 -0.19
N GLN A 292 11.66 -1.88 0.01
CA GLN A 292 12.62 -1.67 -1.09
C GLN A 292 13.01 -2.96 -1.78
N VAL A 293 13.20 -4.05 -1.02
CA VAL A 293 13.45 -5.38 -1.58
C VAL A 293 12.29 -5.81 -2.46
N PHE A 294 11.05 -5.64 -1.97
CA PHE A 294 9.84 -5.96 -2.72
C PHE A 294 9.78 -5.23 -4.08
N VAL A 295 9.86 -3.90 -4.10
CA VAL A 295 9.74 -3.16 -5.37
C VAL A 295 10.92 -3.37 -6.31
N ARG A 296 12.12 -3.60 -5.78
CA ARG A 296 13.30 -3.96 -6.59
C ARG A 296 13.08 -5.28 -7.31
N GLU A 297 12.68 -6.32 -6.57
CA GLU A 297 12.43 -7.64 -7.17
C GLU A 297 11.23 -7.62 -8.12
N LEU A 298 10.19 -6.85 -7.80
CA LEU A 298 9.03 -6.71 -8.67
C LEU A 298 9.43 -6.04 -9.98
N ARG A 299 10.18 -4.93 -9.93
CA ARG A 299 10.71 -4.25 -11.12
C ARG A 299 11.56 -5.18 -11.97
N ARG A 300 12.46 -5.93 -11.33
CA ARG A 300 13.34 -6.89 -12.03
C ARG A 300 12.54 -7.94 -12.82
N ARG A 301 11.38 -8.37 -12.28
CA ARG A 301 10.51 -9.37 -12.90
C ARG A 301 9.58 -8.81 -13.97
N LEU A 302 9.02 -7.62 -13.75
CA LEU A 302 8.09 -6.96 -14.68
C LEU A 302 8.80 -6.27 -15.85
N GLY A 303 10.07 -5.90 -15.68
CA GLY A 303 10.80 -5.07 -16.63
C GLY A 303 10.36 -3.60 -16.63
N PRO A 304 10.88 -2.77 -17.54
CA PRO A 304 10.63 -1.33 -17.57
C PRO A 304 9.23 -0.96 -18.09
N ASN A 305 8.57 -1.87 -18.79
CA ASN A 305 7.34 -1.57 -19.56
C ASN A 305 6.05 -1.66 -18.72
N LYS A 306 6.17 -1.81 -17.39
CA LYS A 306 5.01 -1.80 -16.47
C LYS A 306 5.13 -0.65 -15.49
N ILE A 307 4.02 0.03 -15.24
CA ILE A 307 3.92 1.02 -14.17
C ILE A 307 3.87 0.27 -12.82
N ILE A 308 4.69 0.70 -11.87
CA ILE A 308 4.61 0.28 -10.46
C ILE A 308 4.40 1.55 -9.64
N GLN A 309 3.29 1.64 -8.93
CA GLN A 309 3.00 2.72 -7.99
C GLN A 309 2.75 2.16 -6.60
N ILE A 310 2.90 3.02 -5.61
CA ILE A 310 2.63 2.71 -4.20
C ILE A 310 1.83 3.88 -3.63
N ASP A 311 0.77 3.61 -2.87
CA ASP A 311 0.07 4.67 -2.12
C ASP A 311 0.99 5.23 -1.02
N SER A 312 0.98 6.55 -0.84
CA SER A 312 1.80 7.24 0.14
C SER A 312 1.24 8.63 0.48
N SER A 313 0.25 8.70 1.37
CA SER A 313 -0.36 9.99 1.79
C SER A 313 0.58 10.99 2.50
N GLY A 314 1.79 10.60 2.94
CA GLY A 314 2.76 11.56 3.48
C GLY A 314 4.14 11.02 3.83
N ALA A 315 5.14 11.91 3.94
CA ALA A 315 6.56 11.56 4.05
C ALA A 315 6.97 10.75 5.31
N ALA A 316 6.28 10.97 6.43
CA ALA A 316 6.68 10.38 7.71
C ALA A 316 6.37 8.87 7.80
N GLY A 317 5.22 8.45 7.28
CA GLY A 317 4.73 7.07 7.35
C GLY A 317 4.58 6.36 6.01
N GLY A 318 4.45 7.12 4.91
CA GLY A 318 4.28 6.58 3.57
C GLY A 318 5.56 5.97 3.01
N PHE A 319 5.39 5.17 1.96
CA PHE A 319 6.48 4.50 1.27
C PHE A 319 7.63 5.45 0.91
N ARG A 320 8.85 4.91 0.85
CA ARG A 320 10.07 5.62 0.43
C ARG A 320 10.76 4.77 -0.60
N GLY A 321 11.37 5.35 -1.62
CA GLY A 321 12.15 4.60 -2.60
C GLY A 321 11.85 4.99 -4.04
N TRP A 322 12.71 5.84 -4.61
CA TRP A 322 12.47 6.45 -5.93
C TRP A 322 13.00 5.64 -7.10
N LYS A 323 13.81 4.63 -6.83
CA LYS A 323 14.60 3.94 -7.85
C LYS A 323 13.79 3.00 -8.73
N TYR A 324 12.86 2.25 -8.13
CA TYR A 324 12.24 1.09 -8.80
C TYR A 324 10.75 1.24 -9.12
N VAL A 325 10.10 2.28 -8.59
CA VAL A 325 8.68 2.60 -8.81
C VAL A 325 8.56 3.82 -9.71
N ASN A 326 7.45 3.93 -10.43
CA ASN A 326 7.12 5.03 -11.33
C ASN A 326 6.61 6.27 -10.60
N GLY A 327 6.22 6.13 -9.34
CA GLY A 327 5.74 7.23 -8.51
C GLY A 327 4.81 6.74 -7.42
N ILE A 328 3.97 7.64 -6.92
CA ILE A 328 3.01 7.35 -5.86
C ILE A 328 1.60 7.83 -6.21
N GLU A 329 0.61 7.14 -5.68
CA GLU A 329 -0.68 7.74 -5.40
C GLU A 329 -0.59 8.39 -4.01
N MET A 330 -1.12 9.61 -3.87
CA MET A 330 -1.39 10.17 -2.54
C MET A 330 -2.88 10.08 -2.27
N GLU A 331 -3.32 8.97 -1.67
CA GLU A 331 -4.70 8.82 -1.29
C GLU A 331 -5.07 9.91 -0.27
N SER A 332 -6.23 10.55 -0.48
CA SER A 332 -6.74 11.67 0.32
C SER A 332 -5.88 12.94 0.26
N PHE A 333 -5.34 13.31 -0.90
CA PHE A 333 -4.63 14.57 -1.07
C PHE A 333 -5.50 15.81 -0.76
N PRO A 334 -5.01 16.82 -0.01
CA PRO A 334 -3.68 16.88 0.60
C PRO A 334 -3.52 16.08 1.91
N SER A 335 -4.59 15.90 2.69
CA SER A 335 -4.61 15.01 3.86
C SER A 335 -6.06 14.85 4.38
N GLY A 336 -6.98 14.40 3.54
CA GLY A 336 -8.41 14.31 3.81
C GLY A 336 -9.03 15.70 3.93
N SER A 337 -9.55 16.02 5.12
CA SER A 337 -10.10 17.34 5.46
C SER A 337 -9.05 18.34 5.98
N HIS A 338 -7.80 17.93 6.15
CA HIS A 338 -6.73 18.76 6.72
C HIS A 338 -6.00 19.58 5.64
N PHE A 339 -6.67 20.60 5.09
CA PHE A 339 -6.12 21.45 4.03
C PHE A 339 -4.96 22.35 4.47
N ASP A 340 -4.82 22.59 5.77
CA ASP A 340 -3.64 23.20 6.39
C ASP A 340 -2.35 22.40 6.14
N ARG A 341 -2.49 21.10 5.79
CA ARG A 341 -1.38 20.23 5.38
C ARG A 341 -1.07 20.29 3.87
N PHE A 342 -1.64 21.24 3.13
CA PHE A 342 -1.38 21.35 1.69
C PHE A 342 0.12 21.44 1.38
N SER A 343 0.85 22.38 1.99
CA SER A 343 2.28 22.57 1.70
C SER A 343 3.11 21.30 1.89
N PRO A 344 3.08 20.59 3.05
CA PRO A 344 3.84 19.36 3.20
C PRO A 344 3.38 18.23 2.27
N ALA A 345 2.08 18.14 1.96
CA ALA A 345 1.58 17.13 1.01
C ALA A 345 2.02 17.42 -0.43
N PHE A 346 1.94 18.68 -0.85
CA PHE A 346 2.39 19.12 -2.16
C PHE A 346 3.90 18.96 -2.32
N GLU A 347 4.69 19.30 -1.29
CA GLU A 347 6.13 19.05 -1.30
C GLU A 347 6.45 17.55 -1.41
N HIS A 348 5.70 16.69 -0.74
CA HIS A 348 5.85 15.23 -0.90
C HIS A 348 5.55 14.79 -2.34
N LEU A 349 4.44 15.24 -2.92
CA LEU A 349 4.07 14.95 -4.31
C LEU A 349 5.17 15.43 -5.28
N ARG A 350 5.58 16.70 -5.16
CA ARG A 350 6.63 17.32 -5.98
C ARG A 350 7.94 16.54 -5.88
N HIS A 351 8.34 16.16 -4.67
CA HIS A 351 9.54 15.37 -4.44
C HIS A 351 9.50 14.05 -5.21
N TRP A 352 8.37 13.34 -5.19
CA TRP A 352 8.20 12.11 -5.96
C TRP A 352 8.27 12.35 -7.47
N VAL A 353 7.64 13.40 -7.98
CA VAL A 353 7.73 13.75 -9.40
C VAL A 353 9.17 14.08 -9.81
N GLU A 354 9.92 14.78 -8.96
CA GLU A 354 11.29 15.19 -9.25
C GLU A 354 12.29 14.03 -9.15
N LYS A 355 12.22 13.24 -8.08
CA LYS A 355 13.26 12.26 -7.73
C LYS A 355 13.03 10.86 -8.25
N THR A 356 11.82 10.52 -8.69
CA THR A 356 11.59 9.18 -9.29
C THR A 356 12.54 8.94 -10.46
N GLU A 357 13.25 7.81 -10.41
CA GLU A 357 14.24 7.45 -11.43
C GLU A 357 13.62 6.57 -12.53
N THR A 358 12.55 5.84 -12.22
CA THR A 358 11.87 4.97 -13.20
C THR A 358 10.93 5.77 -14.11
N ARG A 359 10.91 5.44 -15.40
CA ARG A 359 10.01 6.03 -16.40
C ARG A 359 8.82 5.11 -16.74
N PRO A 360 7.66 5.67 -17.13
CA PRO A 360 7.32 7.08 -17.02
C PRO A 360 7.19 7.51 -15.55
N LYS A 361 7.42 8.80 -15.27
CA LYS A 361 7.14 9.37 -13.96
C LYS A 361 5.63 9.53 -13.84
N PHE A 362 5.02 8.92 -12.85
CA PHE A 362 3.58 8.83 -12.68
C PHE A 362 3.25 8.88 -11.19
N SER A 363 3.08 10.10 -10.70
CA SER A 363 2.63 10.38 -9.33
C SER A 363 1.46 11.34 -9.37
N TYR A 364 0.49 11.22 -8.47
CA TYR A 364 -0.64 12.15 -8.42
C TYR A 364 -1.24 12.24 -7.02
N GLY A 365 -1.93 13.34 -6.75
CA GLY A 365 -2.80 13.46 -5.59
C GLY A 365 -4.21 12.96 -5.90
N PHE A 366 -4.79 12.12 -5.04
CA PHE A 366 -6.17 11.67 -5.17
C PHE A 366 -7.04 12.23 -4.03
N THR A 367 -8.08 13.00 -4.35
CA THR A 367 -8.98 13.58 -3.35
C THR A 367 -10.21 12.69 -3.11
N LYS A 368 -10.16 11.84 -2.08
CA LYS A 368 -11.19 10.82 -1.78
C LYS A 368 -12.40 11.30 -0.98
N ILE A 369 -12.22 12.25 -0.06
CA ILE A 369 -13.21 12.55 0.99
C ILE A 369 -14.01 13.81 0.68
N ALA A 370 -15.35 13.67 0.68
CA ALA A 370 -16.30 14.78 0.75
C ALA A 370 -16.24 15.45 2.12
N THR A 371 -15.88 16.74 2.21
CA THR A 371 -15.78 17.47 3.49
C THR A 371 -16.69 18.69 3.49
N THR A 372 -17.23 19.05 4.65
CA THR A 372 -18.15 20.19 4.88
C THR A 372 -17.50 21.57 4.74
N VAL A 373 -16.20 21.65 4.45
CA VAL A 373 -15.45 22.92 4.48
C VAL A 373 -15.74 23.87 3.30
N TYR A 374 -16.61 23.50 2.34
CA TYR A 374 -17.33 24.46 1.48
C TYR A 374 -18.65 23.82 0.98
N GLY A 375 -19.53 23.48 1.92
CA GLY A 375 -20.78 22.77 1.65
C GLY A 375 -21.79 23.47 0.72
N ASP A 376 -21.67 24.78 0.49
CA ASP A 376 -22.85 25.56 0.04
C ASP A 376 -22.63 26.53 -1.15
N LYS A 377 -21.59 26.35 -1.98
CA LYS A 377 -21.48 27.15 -3.22
C LYS A 377 -21.72 26.32 -4.48
N TYR A 378 -22.80 26.68 -5.17
CA TYR A 378 -23.18 26.12 -6.46
C TYR A 378 -22.46 26.84 -7.60
N LEU A 379 -22.19 26.14 -8.71
CA LEU A 379 -21.91 26.76 -10.01
C LEU A 379 -23.14 27.58 -10.43
N PRO A 380 -23.01 28.50 -11.42
CA PRO A 380 -24.15 29.28 -11.92
C PRO A 380 -25.34 28.43 -12.39
N ASP A 381 -25.13 27.14 -12.67
CA ASP A 381 -26.13 26.17 -13.08
C ASP A 381 -26.79 25.39 -11.93
N GLY A 382 -26.44 25.69 -10.67
CA GLY A 382 -27.01 25.01 -9.50
C GLY A 382 -26.35 23.68 -9.14
N SER A 383 -25.21 23.31 -9.74
CA SER A 383 -24.44 22.12 -9.35
C SER A 383 -23.40 22.44 -8.26
N LYS A 384 -23.14 21.50 -7.32
CA LYS A 384 -22.23 21.76 -6.19
C LYS A 384 -20.78 21.95 -6.66
N THR A 385 -20.09 23.01 -6.23
CA THR A 385 -18.64 23.16 -6.48
C THR A 385 -17.83 22.43 -5.42
N ASP A 386 -17.10 21.39 -5.81
CA ASP A 386 -16.09 20.79 -4.95
C ASP A 386 -14.75 21.52 -5.13
N PHE A 387 -14.46 22.49 -4.27
CA PHE A 387 -13.17 23.20 -4.33
C PHE A 387 -11.96 22.26 -4.17
N ARG A 388 -12.14 21.08 -3.57
CA ARG A 388 -11.08 20.11 -3.31
C ARG A 388 -10.57 19.48 -4.60
N PHE A 389 -11.48 19.29 -5.55
CA PHE A 389 -11.15 18.97 -6.94
C PHE A 389 -10.19 20.02 -7.53
N ARG A 390 -10.43 21.32 -7.29
CA ARG A 390 -9.55 22.40 -7.78
C ARG A 390 -8.18 22.39 -7.12
N VAL A 391 -8.09 22.00 -5.84
CA VAL A 391 -6.80 21.87 -5.13
C VAL A 391 -5.98 20.72 -5.71
N GLY A 392 -6.60 19.54 -5.90
CA GLY A 392 -5.95 18.41 -6.55
C GLY A 392 -5.55 18.72 -8.00
N LEU A 393 -6.43 19.39 -8.75
CA LEU A 393 -6.16 19.83 -10.12
C LEU A 393 -5.02 20.83 -10.19
N ALA A 394 -5.02 21.86 -9.33
CA ALA A 394 -3.95 22.85 -9.27
C ALA A 394 -2.62 22.18 -8.92
N ALA A 395 -2.61 21.25 -7.96
CA ALA A 395 -1.42 20.47 -7.64
C ALA A 395 -0.92 19.67 -8.85
N ALA A 396 -1.81 18.94 -9.53
CA ALA A 396 -1.48 18.18 -10.73
C ALA A 396 -0.93 19.06 -11.87
N LEU A 397 -1.50 20.23 -12.09
CA LEU A 397 -1.00 21.21 -13.06
C LEU A 397 0.40 21.74 -12.69
N MET A 398 0.63 22.04 -11.42
CA MET A 398 1.93 22.57 -10.95
C MET A 398 3.07 21.57 -11.09
N VAL A 399 2.79 20.26 -10.96
CA VAL A 399 3.81 19.21 -11.12
C VAL A 399 3.75 18.49 -12.47
N GLY A 400 2.86 18.91 -13.37
CA GLY A 400 2.68 18.31 -14.69
C GLY A 400 2.31 16.82 -14.61
N MET A 401 1.31 16.46 -13.81
CA MET A 401 0.89 15.07 -13.57
C MET A 401 -0.61 14.85 -13.81
N PRO A 402 -1.07 13.59 -13.84
CA PRO A 402 -2.48 13.24 -14.02
C PRO A 402 -3.39 13.67 -12.88
N HIS A 403 -4.67 13.85 -13.18
CA HIS A 403 -5.71 14.23 -12.22
C HIS A 403 -6.97 13.39 -12.42
N GLN A 404 -7.62 12.96 -11.32
CA GLN A 404 -8.83 12.14 -11.36
C GLN A 404 -10.07 13.02 -11.59
N TYR A 405 -10.81 12.79 -12.69
CA TYR A 405 -12.09 13.48 -12.96
C TYR A 405 -13.31 12.59 -12.72
N ALA A 406 -13.10 11.29 -12.53
CA ALA A 406 -14.11 10.35 -12.09
C ALA A 406 -13.53 9.51 -10.96
N ALA A 407 -14.18 9.52 -9.81
CA ALA A 407 -13.88 8.64 -8.69
C ALA A 407 -15.15 7.88 -8.33
N ALA A 408 -15.02 6.65 -7.83
CA ALA A 408 -16.12 6.04 -7.08
C ALA A 408 -16.61 7.07 -6.03
N PRO A 409 -17.92 7.30 -5.87
CA PRO A 409 -18.40 8.07 -4.74
C PRO A 409 -17.92 7.31 -3.50
N GLY A 410 -16.94 7.89 -2.79
CA GLY A 410 -16.34 7.26 -1.62
C GLY A 410 -17.46 6.77 -0.72
N ALA A 411 -17.40 5.49 -0.32
CA ALA A 411 -18.47 4.76 0.37
C ALA A 411 -19.35 5.74 1.14
N SER A 412 -20.54 6.00 0.60
CA SER A 412 -21.45 7.03 1.08
C SER A 412 -21.43 7.02 2.61
N VAL A 413 -21.03 8.12 3.23
CA VAL A 413 -21.35 8.37 4.64
C VAL A 413 -22.83 8.00 4.74
N ARG A 414 -23.15 6.96 5.51
CA ARG A 414 -24.55 6.66 5.84
C ARG A 414 -25.05 7.91 6.51
N THR A 415 -25.73 8.77 5.76
CA THR A 415 -26.58 9.77 6.38
C THR A 415 -27.61 8.97 7.17
N SER A 416 -28.00 9.47 8.33
CA SER A 416 -28.99 8.87 9.22
C SER A 416 -30.35 8.57 8.54
N ALA A 417 -30.53 8.95 7.27
CA ALA A 417 -31.72 8.76 6.46
C ALA A 417 -31.68 7.57 5.47
N GLY A 418 -30.63 6.75 5.44
CA GLY A 418 -30.67 5.44 4.74
C GLY A 418 -30.69 5.44 3.20
N ASN A 419 -30.68 6.59 2.53
CA ASN A 419 -30.65 6.65 1.06
C ASN A 419 -29.21 6.57 0.50
N ARG A 420 -28.93 5.53 -0.28
CA ARG A 420 -27.76 5.47 -1.17
C ARG A 420 -28.02 6.41 -2.35
N SER A 421 -27.15 7.39 -2.59
CA SER A 421 -27.14 8.11 -3.88
C SER A 421 -26.49 7.20 -4.93
N PRO A 422 -27.17 6.82 -6.03
CA PRO A 422 -26.62 5.95 -7.07
C PRO A 422 -25.65 6.66 -8.02
N ASP A 423 -25.52 7.99 -7.95
CA ASP A 423 -24.74 8.74 -8.92
C ASP A 423 -23.29 8.91 -8.48
N ALA A 424 -22.39 8.16 -9.13
CA ALA A 424 -20.98 8.55 -9.18
C ALA A 424 -20.89 9.99 -9.70
N THR A 425 -20.16 10.84 -8.98
CA THR A 425 -19.97 12.23 -9.38
C THR A 425 -18.99 12.28 -10.55
N TYR A 426 -19.50 12.34 -11.77
CA TYR A 426 -18.71 12.65 -12.94
C TYR A 426 -18.59 14.16 -13.06
N VAL A 427 -17.38 14.70 -12.94
CA VAL A 427 -17.15 16.10 -13.32
C VAL A 427 -17.13 16.13 -14.84
N ARG A 428 -18.19 16.65 -15.46
CA ARG A 428 -18.24 16.84 -16.91
C ARG A 428 -17.17 17.88 -17.27
N ILE A 429 -16.10 17.43 -17.92
CA ILE A 429 -15.17 18.35 -18.56
C ILE A 429 -15.96 19.00 -19.68
N LEU A 430 -16.27 20.30 -19.55
CA LEU A 430 -16.70 21.10 -20.68
C LEU A 430 -15.47 21.31 -21.57
N THR A 431 -15.12 20.29 -22.36
CA THR A 431 -14.27 20.49 -23.53
C THR A 431 -15.15 21.17 -24.58
N ASN A 432 -15.42 22.46 -24.40
CA ASN A 432 -16.06 23.25 -25.44
C ASN A 432 -15.08 23.40 -26.61
N ASP A 433 -15.66 23.34 -27.81
CA ASP A 433 -15.10 23.83 -29.05
C ASP A 433 -14.08 24.96 -28.80
N ALA A 434 -12.81 24.66 -29.05
CA ALA A 434 -11.77 25.66 -28.95
C ALA A 434 -12.05 26.78 -29.97
N PRO A 435 -12.25 28.04 -29.55
CA PRO A 435 -12.10 29.14 -30.47
C PRO A 435 -10.63 29.13 -30.89
N ARG A 436 -10.37 29.03 -32.20
CA ARG A 436 -9.05 29.25 -32.77
C ARG A 436 -8.63 30.70 -32.48
N PHE A 437 -8.00 30.94 -31.34
CA PHE A 437 -7.26 32.17 -31.12
C PHE A 437 -5.90 32.04 -31.80
N GLY A 438 -5.78 32.68 -32.98
CA GLY A 438 -4.50 32.89 -33.64
C GLY A 438 -3.59 33.72 -32.73
N MET A 439 -2.44 33.17 -32.36
CA MET A 439 -1.39 33.94 -31.73
C MET A 439 -0.73 34.85 -32.78
N SER A 440 -1.00 36.16 -32.68
CA SER A 440 -0.01 37.16 -33.06
C SER A 440 0.42 37.86 -31.77
N GLY A 441 1.73 38.02 -31.61
CA GLY A 441 2.36 38.38 -30.35
C GLY A 441 1.93 39.75 -29.82
N SER A 442 1.71 39.81 -28.51
CA SER A 442 1.87 41.01 -27.68
C SER A 442 1.83 40.57 -26.21
N ILE A 443 2.94 40.80 -25.50
CA ILE A 443 3.05 40.65 -24.05
C ILE A 443 2.17 41.74 -23.42
N LEU A 444 1.08 41.36 -22.77
CA LEU A 444 0.31 42.26 -21.92
C LEU A 444 0.70 42.03 -20.45
N CYS A 445 1.48 42.95 -19.89
CA CYS A 445 1.63 43.13 -18.45
C CYS A 445 0.28 43.56 -17.85
N PHE A 446 -0.27 42.78 -16.93
CA PHE A 446 -1.35 43.25 -16.06
C PHE A 446 -0.76 43.89 -14.80
N SER A 447 -0.86 45.21 -14.73
CA SER A 447 -0.59 46.03 -13.56
C SER A 447 -1.79 45.94 -12.60
N PHE A 448 -1.61 45.38 -11.41
CA PHE A 448 -2.57 45.56 -10.32
C PHE A 448 -2.33 46.92 -9.66
N HIS A 449 -3.31 47.81 -9.71
CA HIS A 449 -3.38 49.01 -8.87
C HIS A 449 -4.65 48.97 -8.02
N SER A 450 -4.49 49.46 -6.78
CA SER A 450 -5.51 49.79 -5.77
C SER A 450 -6.00 48.66 -4.84
N TRP A 451 -5.32 48.51 -3.70
CA TRP A 451 -5.93 48.70 -2.37
C TRP A 451 -4.83 48.63 -1.31
N LEU A 452 -4.30 49.79 -0.90
CA LEU A 452 -3.46 49.94 0.28
C LEU A 452 -3.92 51.19 1.02
N SER A 453 -4.63 50.98 2.12
CA SER A 453 -4.62 51.94 3.22
C SER A 453 -4.51 51.18 4.54
N ARG A 454 -3.35 51.39 5.19
CA ARG A 454 -3.03 51.14 6.61
C ARG A 454 -2.70 49.70 7.02
N ALA A 455 -1.43 49.34 6.90
CA ALA A 455 -0.66 48.71 7.98
C ALA A 455 0.84 48.92 7.72
N ARG A 456 1.54 49.56 8.66
CA ARG A 456 2.99 49.64 8.69
C ARG A 456 3.53 48.27 9.09
N CYS A 457 4.23 47.58 8.19
CA CYS A 457 5.12 46.50 8.55
C CYS A 457 6.43 46.64 7.77
N TRP A 458 7.53 46.51 8.49
CA TRP A 458 8.89 46.61 8.01
C TRP A 458 9.19 45.51 7.00
N PHE A 459 9.66 45.88 5.80
CA PHE A 459 10.25 44.94 4.85
C PHE A 459 11.76 44.86 5.09
N VAL A 460 12.24 43.70 5.53
CA VAL A 460 13.64 43.31 5.39
C VAL A 460 13.81 42.71 4.00
N SER A 461 14.56 43.41 3.14
CA SER A 461 14.91 42.90 1.80
C SER A 461 16.11 41.98 1.93
N VAL A 462 15.94 40.69 1.61
CA VAL A 462 17.05 39.76 1.38
C VAL A 462 17.25 39.65 -0.13
N ALA A 463 18.33 40.25 -0.63
CA ALA A 463 18.78 40.09 -2.01
C ALA A 463 19.48 38.72 -2.15
N ILE A 464 18.98 37.86 -3.03
CA ILE A 464 19.69 36.64 -3.44
C ILE A 464 20.38 36.94 -4.77
N PHE A 465 21.71 37.06 -4.71
CA PHE A 465 22.56 37.11 -5.91
C PHE A 465 22.62 35.73 -6.57
N ARG A 466 22.25 35.66 -7.85
CA ARG A 466 22.62 34.55 -8.74
C ARG A 466 24.07 34.76 -9.18
N SER A 467 24.96 33.87 -8.78
CA SER A 467 26.29 33.73 -9.37
C SER A 467 26.23 32.62 -10.43
N THR A 468 26.28 33.02 -11.70
CA THR A 468 26.77 32.18 -12.80
C THR A 468 28.26 32.39 -12.91
N TYR A 469 29.07 31.32 -12.86
CA TYR A 469 30.30 31.16 -13.66
C TYR A 469 30.75 29.69 -13.64
N CYS A 470 31.06 29.21 -14.85
CA CYS A 470 31.82 28.02 -15.29
C CYS A 470 31.59 26.67 -14.61
#